data_AF-A0A9E0NFJ4-F1
#
_entry.id   AF-A0A9E0NFJ4-F1
#
_cell.length_a   1.000
_cell.length_b   1.000
_cell.length_c   1.000
_cell.angle_alpha   90.00
_cell.angle_beta   90.00
_cell.angle_gamma   90.00
#
_symmetry.space_group_name_H-M   'P 1'
#
loop_
_entity.id
_entity.type
_entity.pdbx_description
1 polymer ?
#
loop_
_entity_poly.entity_id
_entity_poly.type
_entity_poly.pdbx_seq_one_letter_code
_entity_poly.pdbx_strand_id
1 'polypeptide(L)'
;MKLGPTPPAGRDRELWLQHAAGYILFRDVRDAALERLSDELNPAERVAATQAVDAAVYALMQVLDGVTGGLTDGPRRVKLATTVSLIEDGEIIESLDLFDGDGMCMGFHMWRAGDFGESPVTSAT
;
A
#
# COMPACT_ATOMS: atom_id res chain seq x y z
N MET A 1 13.58 -5.67 -6.70
CA MET A 1 12.27 -5.73 -7.39
C MET A 1 12.18 -4.58 -8.39
N LYS A 2 11.57 -4.78 -9.56
CA LYS A 2 11.43 -3.75 -10.60
C LYS A 2 9.97 -3.37 -10.76
N LEU A 3 9.72 -2.10 -11.11
CA LEU A 3 8.39 -1.61 -11.47
C LEU A 3 7.86 -2.40 -12.68
N GLY A 4 6.57 -2.74 -12.66
CA GLY A 4 5.89 -3.35 -13.80
C GLY A 4 5.72 -2.37 -14.96
N PRO A 5 5.25 -2.83 -16.13
CA PRO A 5 4.93 -1.94 -17.24
C PRO A 5 3.86 -0.92 -16.80
N THR A 6 4.13 0.36 -17.03
CA THR A 6 3.20 1.44 -16.71
C THR A 6 2.08 1.48 -17.76
N PRO A 7 0.79 1.46 -17.35
CA PRO A 7 -0.32 1.63 -18.28
C PRO A 7 -0.31 3.01 -18.99
N PRO A 8 -1.02 3.18 -20.11
CA PRO A 8 -1.29 4.50 -20.69
C PRO A 8 -2.01 5.42 -19.71
N ALA A 9 -1.90 6.74 -19.91
CA ALA A 9 -2.54 7.73 -19.05
C ALA A 9 -4.06 7.52 -18.97
N GLY A 10 -4.62 7.75 -17.79
CA GLY A 10 -6.04 7.56 -17.49
C GLY A 10 -6.28 6.60 -16.34
N ARG A 11 -7.53 6.14 -16.22
CA ARG A 11 -8.02 5.42 -15.03
C ARG A 11 -7.20 4.18 -14.67
N ASP A 12 -6.76 3.41 -15.66
CA ASP A 12 -5.98 2.19 -15.43
C ASP A 12 -4.62 2.51 -14.80
N ARG A 13 -3.98 3.60 -15.21
CA ARG A 13 -2.73 4.07 -14.60
C ARG A 13 -2.95 4.65 -13.21
N GLU A 14 -4.06 5.37 -12.99
CA GLU A 14 -4.40 5.87 -11.66
C GLU A 14 -4.54 4.71 -10.66
N LEU A 15 -5.30 3.68 -11.03
CA LEU A 15 -5.46 2.47 -10.24
C LEU A 15 -4.13 1.75 -10.03
N TRP A 16 -3.34 1.62 -11.09
CA TRP A 16 -2.00 1.03 -11.01
C TRP A 16 -1.08 1.81 -10.07
N LEU A 17 -1.13 3.14 -10.05
CA LEU A 17 -0.35 3.98 -9.13
C LEU A 17 -0.80 3.82 -7.68
N GLN A 18 -2.11 3.76 -7.45
CA GLN A 18 -2.66 3.49 -6.11
C GLN A 18 -2.24 2.10 -5.63
N HIS A 19 -2.34 1.09 -6.49
CA HIS A 19 -1.84 -0.26 -6.20
C HIS A 19 -0.34 -0.26 -5.94
N ALA A 20 0.45 0.53 -6.67
CA ALA A 20 1.90 0.61 -6.48
C ALA A 20 2.24 1.25 -5.13
N ALA A 21 1.52 2.29 -4.72
CA ALA A 21 1.65 2.89 -3.38
C ALA A 21 1.32 1.87 -2.28
N GLY A 22 0.23 1.13 -2.45
CA GLY A 22 -0.18 0.07 -1.51
C GLY A 22 0.84 -1.05 -1.44
N TYR A 23 1.43 -1.43 -2.57
CA TYR A 23 2.45 -2.44 -2.62
C TYR A 23 3.76 -2.02 -1.94
N ILE A 24 4.18 -0.75 -2.12
CA ILE A 24 5.32 -0.17 -1.41
C ILE A 24 5.09 -0.25 0.10
N LEU A 25 3.93 0.20 0.58
CA LEU A 25 3.58 0.13 2.00
C LEU A 25 3.52 -1.31 2.51
N PHE A 26 2.90 -2.21 1.73
CA PHE A 26 2.84 -3.64 2.07
C PHE A 26 4.25 -4.16 2.27
N ARG A 27 5.11 -4.09 1.26
CA ARG A 27 6.46 -4.66 1.33
C ARG A 27 7.31 -3.96 2.41
N ASP A 28 7.45 -2.65 2.32
CA ASP A 28 8.46 -1.92 3.10
C ASP A 28 8.09 -1.81 4.57
N VAL A 29 6.80 -1.75 4.91
CA VAL A 29 6.36 -1.71 6.31
C VAL A 29 6.25 -3.12 6.88
N ARG A 30 5.62 -4.04 6.15
CA ARG A 30 5.40 -5.41 6.63
C ARG A 30 6.71 -6.16 6.77
N ASP A 31 7.54 -6.19 5.73
CA ASP A 31 8.76 -7.00 5.74
C ASP A 31 9.72 -6.48 6.81
N ALA A 32 9.85 -5.15 6.95
CA ALA A 32 10.62 -4.54 8.02
C ALA A 32 10.11 -4.91 9.42
N ALA A 33 8.79 -5.05 9.61
CA ALA A 33 8.21 -5.49 10.88
C ALA A 33 8.43 -6.98 11.13
N LEU A 34 8.29 -7.82 10.11
CA LEU A 34 8.51 -9.27 10.20
C LEU A 34 9.97 -9.63 10.46
N GLU A 35 10.92 -8.92 9.86
CA GLU A 35 12.36 -9.07 10.11
C GLU A 35 12.76 -8.73 11.55
N ARG A 36 11.92 -7.97 12.27
CA ARG A 36 12.14 -7.59 13.68
C ARG A 36 11.48 -8.54 14.69
N LEU A 37 10.76 -9.56 14.23
CA LEU A 37 10.20 -10.56 15.12
C LEU A 37 11.32 -11.35 15.80
N SER A 38 11.20 -11.58 17.11
CA SER A 38 12.18 -12.35 17.87
C SER A 38 12.31 -13.78 17.32
N ASP A 39 13.54 -14.29 17.25
CA ASP A 39 13.83 -15.68 16.92
C ASP A 39 13.36 -16.66 18.00
N GLU A 40 13.07 -16.15 19.22
CA GLU A 40 12.59 -16.95 20.35
C GLU A 40 11.09 -17.25 20.28
N LEU A 41 10.34 -16.62 19.37
CA LEU A 41 8.91 -16.88 19.21
C LEU A 41 8.67 -18.32 18.78
N ASN A 42 7.78 -19.02 19.50
CA ASN A 42 7.32 -20.32 19.06
C ASN A 42 6.43 -20.20 17.79
N PRO A 43 6.11 -21.32 17.12
CA PRO A 43 5.36 -21.26 15.87
C PRO A 43 3.99 -20.56 15.98
N ALA A 44 3.26 -20.76 17.08
CA ALA A 44 1.95 -20.14 17.28
C ALA A 44 2.07 -18.62 17.54
N GLU A 45 3.06 -18.21 18.33
CA GLU A 45 3.36 -16.80 18.59
C GLU A 45 3.79 -16.08 17.31
N ARG A 46 4.63 -16.71 16.48
CA ARG A 46 5.06 -16.15 15.20
C ARG A 46 3.89 -15.94 14.23
N VAL A 47 2.96 -16.88 14.18
CA VAL A 47 1.72 -16.73 13.39
C VAL A 47 0.88 -15.56 13.91
N ALA A 48 0.63 -15.50 15.22
CA ALA A 48 -0.15 -14.42 15.82
C ALA A 48 0.51 -13.04 15.59
N ALA A 49 1.83 -12.96 15.73
CA ALA A 49 2.58 -11.72 15.48
C ALA A 49 2.51 -11.30 14.01
N THR A 50 2.65 -12.25 13.08
CA THR A 50 2.51 -11.98 11.64
C THR A 50 1.10 -11.46 11.30
N GLN A 51 0.06 -12.07 11.87
CA GLN A 51 -1.32 -11.60 11.68
C GLN A 51 -1.54 -10.19 12.24
N ALA A 52 -0.94 -9.86 13.39
CA ALA A 52 -1.01 -8.53 13.96
C ALA A 52 -0.30 -7.49 13.08
N VAL A 53 0.87 -7.82 12.54
CA VAL A 53 1.59 -6.97 11.57
C VAL A 53 0.75 -6.74 10.32
N ASP A 54 0.21 -7.80 9.72
CA ASP A 54 -0.65 -7.72 8.53
C ASP A 54 -1.86 -6.81 8.79
N ALA A 55 -2.54 -7.00 9.93
CA ALA A 55 -3.70 -6.20 10.30
C ALA A 55 -3.35 -4.71 10.51
N ALA A 56 -2.20 -4.42 11.13
CA ALA A 56 -1.75 -3.05 11.35
C ALA A 56 -1.38 -2.34 10.03
N VAL A 57 -0.69 -3.03 9.13
CA VAL A 57 -0.34 -2.51 7.79
C VAL A 57 -1.61 -2.25 6.98
N TYR A 58 -2.57 -3.17 7.01
CA TYR A 58 -3.85 -2.99 6.33
C TYR A 58 -4.65 -1.82 6.91
N ALA A 59 -4.71 -1.69 8.24
CA ALA A 59 -5.38 -0.56 8.90
C ALA A 59 -4.71 0.78 8.56
N LEU A 60 -3.38 0.82 8.47
CA LEU A 60 -2.67 2.01 7.99
C LEU A 60 -3.09 2.37 6.57
N MET A 61 -3.18 1.38 5.67
CA MET A 61 -3.64 1.62 4.31
C MET A 61 -5.05 2.21 4.28
N GLN A 62 -5.97 1.69 5.09
CA GLN A 62 -7.33 2.24 5.21
C GLN A 62 -7.35 3.70 5.71
N VAL A 63 -6.39 4.11 6.54
CA VAL A 63 -6.29 5.51 6.97
C VAL A 63 -5.81 6.42 5.83
N LEU A 64 -4.86 5.95 5.02
CA LEU A 64 -4.31 6.75 3.92
C LEU A 64 -5.24 6.79 2.70
N ASP A 65 -6.05 5.75 2.50
CA ASP A 65 -7.17 5.68 1.54
C ASP A 65 -8.40 6.49 2.00
N GLY A 66 -8.34 7.15 3.16
CA GLY A 66 -9.46 7.93 3.70
C GLY A 66 -10.69 7.11 4.14
N VAL A 67 -10.65 5.77 4.06
CA VAL A 67 -11.69 4.86 4.55
C VAL A 67 -11.90 5.02 6.06
N THR A 68 -10.80 5.18 6.78
CA THR A 68 -10.79 5.48 8.21
C THR A 68 -9.88 6.65 8.52
N GLY A 69 -9.86 7.07 9.78
CA GLY A 69 -9.03 8.18 10.20
C GLY A 69 -9.64 9.54 9.88
N GLY A 70 -9.03 10.55 10.48
CA GLY A 70 -9.54 11.92 10.48
C GLY A 70 -10.32 12.24 11.75
N LEU A 71 -10.26 13.52 12.10
CA LEU A 71 -10.88 14.08 13.31
C LEU A 71 -11.81 15.20 12.88
N THR A 72 -12.97 15.33 13.53
CA THR A 72 -13.95 16.37 13.24
C THR A 72 -14.29 17.17 14.51
N ASP A 73 -14.45 18.48 14.35
CA ASP A 73 -14.92 19.41 15.38
C ASP A 73 -15.84 20.46 14.72
N GLY A 74 -17.14 20.21 14.74
CA GLY A 74 -18.13 21.01 14.03
C GLY A 74 -17.83 21.07 12.52
N PRO A 75 -17.62 22.27 11.93
CA PRO A 75 -17.27 22.40 10.50
C PRO A 75 -15.81 22.08 10.18
N ARG A 76 -14.96 21.81 11.19
CA ARG A 76 -13.52 21.57 11.00
C ARG A 76 -13.26 20.08 10.83
N ARG A 77 -12.32 19.75 9.93
CA ARG A 77 -11.85 18.38 9.71
C ARG A 77 -10.33 18.35 9.62
N VAL A 78 -9.70 17.40 10.29
CA VAL A 78 -8.30 17.00 10.10
C VAL A 78 -8.31 15.70 9.30
N LYS A 79 -7.53 15.64 8.23
CA LYS A 79 -7.28 14.42 7.46
C LYS A 79 -5.79 14.25 7.21
N LEU A 80 -5.35 13.01 7.02
CA LEU A 80 -4.04 12.73 6.44
C LEU A 80 -4.21 12.71 4.92
N ALA A 81 -3.31 13.35 4.18
CA ALA A 81 -3.27 13.30 2.73
C ALA A 81 -1.89 12.81 2.32
N THR A 82 -1.85 11.80 1.48
CA THR A 82 -0.60 11.18 1.02
C THR A 82 -0.60 11.19 -0.48
N THR A 83 0.50 11.64 -1.07
CA THR A 83 0.63 11.73 -2.51
C THR A 83 1.51 10.62 -3.03
N VAL A 84 1.05 9.91 -4.07
CA VAL A 84 1.91 9.06 -4.91
C VAL A 84 2.23 9.80 -6.19
N SER A 85 3.48 9.71 -6.66
CA SER A 85 3.94 10.35 -7.89
C SER A 85 4.62 9.34 -8.80
N LEU A 86 4.31 9.42 -10.09
CA LEU A 86 5.05 8.74 -11.16
C LEU A 86 6.08 9.70 -11.73
N ILE A 87 7.34 9.27 -11.76
CA ILE A 87 8.47 10.07 -12.20
C ILE A 87 9.10 9.42 -13.44
N GLU A 88 9.24 10.20 -14.51
CA GLU A 88 9.93 9.82 -15.75
C GLU A 88 11.02 10.85 -16.04
N ASP A 89 12.27 10.40 -16.21
CA ASP A 89 13.44 11.26 -16.47
C ASP A 89 13.61 12.45 -15.49
N GLY A 90 13.19 12.26 -14.24
CA GLY A 90 13.27 13.26 -13.18
C GLY A 90 12.07 14.21 -13.09
N GLU A 91 11.13 14.11 -14.02
CA GLU A 91 9.91 14.91 -14.06
C GLU A 91 8.70 14.11 -13.54
N ILE A 92 7.83 14.77 -12.77
CA ILE A 92 6.57 14.15 -12.33
C ILE A 92 5.59 14.17 -13.49
N ILE A 93 5.28 13.00 -14.03
CA ILE A 93 4.31 12.84 -15.13
C ILE A 93 2.90 12.53 -14.64
N GLU A 94 2.76 12.10 -13.39
CA GLU A 94 1.46 11.89 -12.74
C GLU A 94 1.56 11.97 -11.23
N SER A 95 0.52 12.47 -10.56
CA SER A 95 0.49 12.59 -9.11
C SER A 95 -0.94 12.51 -8.60
N LEU A 96 -1.17 11.74 -7.54
CA LEU A 96 -2.50 11.46 -7.00
C LEU A 96 -2.51 11.65 -5.49
N ASP A 97 -3.54 12.32 -4.96
CA ASP A 97 -3.90 12.23 -3.54
C ASP A 97 -4.57 10.88 -3.31
N LEU A 98 -3.99 10.06 -2.45
CA LEU A 98 -4.49 8.73 -2.13
C LEU A 98 -5.74 8.76 -1.24
N PHE A 99 -6.04 9.90 -0.59
CA PHE A 99 -7.15 10.00 0.36
C PHE A 99 -8.53 9.70 -0.23
N ASP A 100 -8.73 9.97 -1.52
CA ASP A 100 -9.98 9.68 -2.24
C ASP A 100 -9.76 8.58 -3.30
N GLY A 101 -8.79 7.68 -3.05
CA GLY A 101 -8.42 6.58 -3.93
C GLY A 101 -9.29 5.32 -3.74
N ASP A 102 -9.35 4.48 -4.77
CA ASP A 102 -10.10 3.22 -4.79
C ASP A 102 -9.20 1.97 -4.72
N GLY A 103 -7.87 2.12 -4.83
CA GLY A 103 -6.99 1.05 -5.27
C GLY A 103 -5.89 0.60 -4.30
N MET A 104 -5.54 1.38 -3.28
CA MET A 104 -4.32 1.07 -2.50
C MET A 104 -4.45 -0.22 -1.69
N CYS A 105 -5.60 -0.47 -1.08
CA CYS A 105 -5.86 -1.69 -0.31
C CYS A 105 -6.29 -2.90 -1.15
N MET A 106 -6.69 -2.72 -2.42
CA MET A 106 -7.31 -3.77 -3.25
C MET A 106 -6.40 -4.98 -3.49
N GLY A 107 -5.09 -4.77 -3.60
CA GLY A 107 -4.12 -5.85 -3.83
C GLY A 107 -3.69 -6.61 -2.58
N PHE A 108 -4.02 -6.14 -1.37
CA PHE A 108 -3.41 -6.63 -0.11
C PHE A 108 -3.50 -8.16 0.08
N HIS A 109 -4.70 -8.71 -0.12
CA HIS A 109 -4.94 -10.15 0.06
C HIS A 109 -4.19 -10.99 -0.97
N MET A 110 -4.08 -10.49 -2.20
CA MET A 110 -3.37 -11.14 -3.30
C MET A 110 -1.87 -11.14 -3.01
N TRP A 111 -1.30 -9.98 -2.64
CA TRP A 111 0.13 -9.85 -2.33
C TRP A 111 0.56 -10.77 -1.19
N ARG A 112 -0.27 -10.91 -0.15
CA ARG A 112 -0.02 -11.84 0.95
C ARG A 112 0.00 -13.30 0.49
N ALA A 113 -0.78 -13.65 -0.53
CA ALA A 113 -0.78 -14.97 -1.15
C ALA A 113 0.35 -15.16 -2.18
N GLY A 114 1.17 -14.13 -2.42
CA GLY A 114 2.19 -14.12 -3.48
C GLY A 114 1.62 -13.89 -4.88
N ASP A 115 0.37 -13.44 -4.98
CA ASP A 115 -0.29 -13.09 -6.24
C ASP A 115 -0.25 -11.57 -6.46
N PHE A 116 0.23 -11.15 -7.64
CA PHE A 116 0.37 -9.73 -7.99
C PHE A 116 -0.62 -9.27 -9.07
N GLY A 117 -1.54 -10.15 -9.50
CA GLY A 117 -2.57 -9.86 -10.50
C GLY A 117 -2.09 -9.87 -11.96
N GLU A 118 -3.03 -9.72 -12.89
CA GLU A 118 -2.78 -9.74 -14.35
C GLU A 118 -2.04 -8.49 -14.85
N SER A 119 -2.22 -7.35 -14.16
CA SER A 119 -1.47 -6.10 -14.39
C SER A 119 -0.61 -5.80 -13.16
N PRO A 120 0.48 -6.56 -12.96
CA PRO A 120 1.23 -6.47 -11.73
C PRO A 120 1.99 -5.14 -11.66
N VAL A 121 1.92 -4.49 -10.50
CA VAL A 121 2.68 -3.26 -10.21
C VAL A 121 4.18 -3.49 -10.16
N THR A 122 4.60 -4.75 -10.14
CA THR A 122 6.00 -5.16 -10.18
C THR A 122 6.20 -6.26 -11.21
N SER A 123 7.42 -6.37 -11.75
CA SER A 123 7.82 -7.48 -12.60
C SER A 123 8.70 -8.46 -11.82
N ALA A 124 8.50 -9.76 -12.05
CA ALA A 124 9.40 -10.80 -11.56
C ALA A 124 10.79 -10.58 -12.18
N THR A 125 11.85 -10.75 -11.36
CA THR A 125 13.23 -10.49 -11.77
C THR A 125 13.83 -11.71 -12.44
#